data_AF-A0A1Q7QD88-F1
#
_entry.id   AF-A0A1Q7QD88-F1
#
_cell.length_a   1.000
_cell.length_b   1.000
_cell.length_c   1.000
_cell.angle_alpha   90.00
_cell.angle_beta   90.00
_cell.angle_gamma   90.00
#
_symmetry.space_group_name_H-M   'P 1'
#
loop_
_entity.id
_entity.type
_entity.pdbx_description
1 polymer ?
#
loop_
_entity_poly.entity_id
_entity_poly.type
_entity_poly.pdbx_seq_one_letter_code
_entity_poly.pdbx_strand_id
1 'polypeptide(L)'
;MTVGTWTYLLLPTANSTYYYKALEDLTIQIPKFTTTSTSSNVTIMITFNVSNPTPYVGLTLASISFQALIQNGSIDEVIGSSGTGPPEPVPLKPFSYHILEGTLVLTGGNMAQYERFVAQGSPEWHVGGTIDLWARDGFLSPQFDIPVTMSM
;
A
#
# COMPACT_ATOMS: atom_id res chain seq x y z
N MET A 1 -38.81 -7.27 -33.66
CA MET A 1 -37.76 -6.41 -33.07
C MET A 1 -37.71 -6.70 -31.58
N THR A 2 -36.75 -7.51 -31.13
CA THR A 2 -36.58 -7.88 -29.71
C THR A 2 -35.09 -8.00 -29.43
N VAL A 3 -34.40 -6.85 -29.44
CA VAL A 3 -33.02 -6.70 -28.99
C VAL A 3 -33.01 -5.42 -28.16
N GLY A 4 -33.22 -5.53 -26.84
CA GLY A 4 -33.31 -4.34 -26.00
C GLY A 4 -33.33 -4.59 -24.49
N THR A 5 -33.64 -5.81 -24.05
CA THR A 5 -33.92 -6.05 -22.61
C THR A 5 -32.85 -6.87 -21.88
N TRP A 6 -31.87 -7.44 -22.58
CA TRP A 6 -30.83 -8.29 -21.95
C TRP A 6 -29.59 -7.53 -21.47
N THR A 7 -29.25 -6.40 -22.11
CA THR A 7 -27.98 -5.71 -21.86
C THR A 7 -27.93 -5.02 -20.48
N TYR A 8 -29.07 -4.60 -19.94
CA TYR A 8 -29.12 -3.85 -18.67
C TYR A 8 -29.12 -4.72 -17.40
N LEU A 9 -29.62 -5.96 -17.48
CA LEU A 9 -29.73 -6.84 -16.31
C LEU A 9 -28.47 -7.69 -16.08
N LEU A 10 -27.65 -7.92 -17.11
CA LEU A 10 -26.44 -8.74 -17.02
C LEU A 10 -25.24 -7.97 -16.45
N LEU A 11 -25.20 -6.64 -16.57
CA LEU A 11 -24.07 -5.82 -16.09
C LEU A 11 -23.85 -5.94 -14.56
N PRO A 12 -24.87 -5.84 -13.70
CA PRO A 12 -24.70 -6.00 -12.26
C PRO A 12 -24.32 -7.44 -11.84
N THR A 13 -24.88 -8.45 -12.51
CA THR A 13 -24.60 -9.87 -12.24
C THR A 13 -23.21 -10.28 -12.72
N ALA A 14 -22.78 -9.76 -13.86
CA ALA A 14 -21.41 -9.93 -14.34
C ALA A 14 -20.42 -9.28 -13.36
N ASN A 15 -20.71 -8.07 -12.86
CA ASN A 15 -19.87 -7.41 -11.86
C ASN A 15 -19.73 -8.25 -10.58
N SER A 16 -20.84 -8.74 -10.00
CA SER A 16 -20.79 -9.51 -8.75
C SER A 16 -20.00 -10.81 -8.85
N THR A 17 -19.88 -11.38 -10.06
CA THR A 17 -19.08 -12.59 -10.32
C THR A 17 -17.58 -12.35 -10.13
N TYR A 18 -17.10 -11.11 -10.33
CA TYR A 18 -15.69 -10.76 -10.19
C TYR A 18 -15.32 -10.27 -8.79
N TYR A 19 -16.26 -10.19 -7.85
CA TYR A 19 -16.03 -9.60 -6.53
C TYR A 19 -14.90 -10.28 -5.74
N TYR A 20 -15.00 -11.59 -5.51
CA TYR A 20 -13.98 -12.31 -4.73
C TYR A 20 -12.63 -12.33 -5.45
N LYS A 21 -12.66 -12.44 -6.78
CA LYS A 21 -11.45 -12.34 -7.61
C LYS A 21 -10.80 -10.96 -7.48
N ALA A 22 -11.58 -9.88 -7.39
CA ALA A 22 -11.05 -8.53 -7.21
C ALA A 22 -10.39 -8.32 -5.85
N LEU A 23 -10.85 -9.02 -4.81
CA LEU A 23 -10.20 -9.01 -3.49
C LEU A 23 -8.93 -9.85 -3.47
N GLU A 24 -8.94 -11.00 -4.13
CA GLU A 24 -7.80 -11.91 -4.23
C GLU A 24 -6.67 -11.33 -5.09
N ASP A 25 -7.02 -10.78 -6.25
CA ASP A 25 -6.05 -10.21 -7.20
C ASP A 25 -5.68 -8.76 -6.88
N LEU A 26 -6.26 -8.15 -5.83
CA LEU A 26 -5.88 -6.81 -5.41
C LEU A 26 -4.40 -6.81 -5.03
N THR A 27 -3.63 -5.93 -5.65
CA THR A 27 -2.19 -5.88 -5.44
C THR A 27 -1.77 -4.54 -4.89
N ILE A 28 -0.89 -4.59 -3.89
CA ILE A 28 -0.11 -3.45 -3.42
C ILE A 28 1.35 -3.68 -3.78
N GLN A 29 1.99 -2.64 -4.31
CA GLN A 29 3.40 -2.65 -4.65
C GLN A 29 4.05 -1.38 -4.13
N ILE A 30 5.36 -1.45 -3.88
CA ILE A 30 6.18 -0.30 -3.50
C ILE A 30 7.23 -0.09 -4.59
N PRO A 31 6.89 0.59 -5.70
CA PRO A 31 7.83 0.83 -6.79
C PRO A 31 9.00 1.74 -6.42
N LYS A 32 8.87 2.57 -5.38
CA LYS A 32 9.93 3.49 -4.96
C LYS A 32 9.97 3.61 -3.45
N PHE A 33 11.19 3.45 -2.92
CA PHE A 33 11.53 3.64 -1.52
C PHE A 33 12.83 4.45 -1.45
N THR A 34 12.77 5.65 -0.89
CA THR A 34 13.93 6.57 -0.84
C THR A 34 14.12 7.12 0.55
N THR A 35 15.37 7.27 0.96
CA THR A 35 15.76 7.84 2.25
C THR A 35 16.66 9.04 2.04
N THR A 36 16.29 10.19 2.59
CA THR A 36 17.11 11.40 2.59
C THR A 36 17.51 11.77 4.01
N SER A 37 18.80 11.92 4.24
CA SER A 37 19.34 12.28 5.56
C SER A 37 19.80 13.73 5.57
N THR A 38 19.44 14.45 6.63
CA THR A 38 20.03 15.75 6.98
C THR A 38 20.81 15.62 8.29
N SER A 39 21.30 16.73 8.83
CA SER A 39 21.95 16.74 10.15
C SER A 39 20.98 16.61 11.33
N SER A 40 19.67 16.72 11.11
CA SER A 40 18.66 16.76 12.17
C SER A 40 17.52 15.75 12.01
N ASN A 41 17.34 15.21 10.81
CA ASN A 41 16.32 14.20 10.53
C ASN A 41 16.71 13.27 9.38
N VAL A 42 16.01 12.15 9.31
CA VAL A 42 16.00 11.26 8.15
C VAL A 42 14.57 11.18 7.66
N THR A 43 14.34 11.50 6.38
CA THR A 43 13.03 11.39 5.75
C THR A 43 13.00 10.15 4.87
N ILE A 44 12.05 9.26 5.11
CA ILE A 44 11.79 8.11 4.25
C ILE A 44 10.53 8.41 3.46
N MET A 45 10.62 8.35 2.14
CA MET A 45 9.48 8.47 1.23
C MET A 45 9.21 7.11 0.60
N ILE A 46 7.94 6.74 0.60
CA ILE A 46 7.43 5.46 0.10
C ILE A 46 6.34 5.76 -0.91
N THR A 47 6.50 5.27 -2.13
CA THR A 47 5.46 5.34 -3.15
C THR A 47 4.74 4.01 -3.18
N PHE A 48 3.46 4.00 -2.85
CA PHE A 48 2.58 2.84 -2.96
C PHE A 48 1.85 2.85 -4.30
N ASN A 49 1.66 1.68 -4.86
CA ASN A 49 0.82 1.44 -6.01
C ASN A 49 -0.22 0.38 -5.67
N VAL A 50 -1.48 0.77 -5.54
CA VAL A 50 -2.59 -0.15 -5.27
C VAL A 50 -3.39 -0.34 -6.55
N SER A 51 -3.50 -1.58 -7.02
CA SER A 51 -4.13 -1.89 -8.29
C SER A 51 -5.28 -2.88 -8.18
N ASN A 52 -6.34 -2.61 -8.94
CA ASN A 52 -7.44 -3.52 -9.20
C ASN A 52 -7.29 -4.04 -10.64
N PRO A 53 -6.70 -5.23 -10.83
CA PRO A 53 -6.46 -5.78 -12.17
C PRO A 53 -7.70 -6.47 -12.78
N THR A 54 -8.86 -6.33 -12.15
CA THR A 54 -10.09 -7.03 -12.54
C THR A 54 -11.12 -6.07 -13.14
N PRO A 55 -12.16 -6.57 -13.83
CA PRO A 55 -13.26 -5.72 -14.31
C PRO A 55 -14.20 -5.23 -13.19
N TYR A 56 -13.97 -5.62 -11.93
CA TYR A 56 -14.89 -5.34 -10.83
C TYR A 56 -14.94 -3.85 -10.47
N VAL A 57 -16.16 -3.34 -10.33
CA VAL A 57 -16.47 -1.99 -9.85
C VAL A 57 -17.06 -2.09 -8.45
N GLY A 58 -16.56 -1.26 -7.53
CA GLY A 58 -17.09 -1.16 -6.16
C GLY A 58 -16.06 -1.44 -5.06
N LEU A 59 -14.76 -1.45 -5.38
CA LEU A 59 -13.70 -1.34 -4.38
C LEU A 59 -13.34 0.13 -4.20
N THR A 60 -13.24 0.56 -2.95
CA THR A 60 -12.75 1.90 -2.61
C THR A 60 -11.65 1.76 -1.58
N LEU A 61 -10.47 2.27 -1.91
CA LEU A 61 -9.34 2.38 -0.99
C LEU A 61 -9.64 3.47 0.04
N ALA A 62 -9.85 3.09 1.29
CA ALA A 62 -10.14 4.01 2.37
C ALA A 62 -8.84 4.58 2.96
N SER A 63 -7.87 3.71 3.23
CA SER A 63 -6.65 4.06 3.96
C SER A 63 -5.55 3.00 3.76
N ILE A 64 -4.31 3.38 4.01
CA ILE A 64 -3.10 2.56 4.09
C ILE A 64 -2.37 3.05 5.32
N SER A 65 -2.26 2.20 6.32
CA SER A 65 -1.41 2.42 7.49
C SER A 65 -0.13 1.63 7.29
N PHE A 66 1.03 2.23 7.59
CA PHE A 66 2.30 1.56 7.33
C PHE A 66 3.40 1.94 8.32
N GLN A 67 4.37 1.04 8.44
CA GLN A 67 5.59 1.21 9.21
C GLN A 67 6.79 0.74 8.38
N ALA A 68 7.94 1.38 8.59
CA ALA A 68 9.20 0.95 8.02
C ALA A 68 9.99 0.17 9.07
N LEU A 69 10.44 -1.00 8.64
CA LEU A 69 11.17 -1.99 9.42
C LEU A 69 12.56 -2.15 8.78
N ILE A 70 13.59 -2.28 9.60
CA ILE A 70 14.89 -2.78 9.18
C ILE A 70 15.10 -4.15 9.81
N GLN A 71 15.45 -5.13 8.99
CA GLN A 71 15.84 -6.45 9.46
C GLN A 71 17.33 -6.45 9.83
N ASN A 72 17.63 -6.89 11.06
CA ASN A 72 18.99 -7.11 11.56
C ASN A 72 19.16 -8.58 11.92
N GLY A 73 19.66 -9.37 10.97
CA GLY A 73 19.73 -10.83 11.11
C GLY A 73 18.33 -11.44 11.15
N SER A 74 17.89 -11.90 12.33
CA SER A 74 16.58 -12.54 12.52
C SER A 74 15.56 -11.67 13.27
N ILE A 75 15.87 -10.39 13.52
CA ILE A 75 15.01 -9.49 14.29
C ILE A 75 14.64 -8.30 13.40
N ASP A 76 13.34 -8.07 13.25
CA ASP A 76 12.80 -6.88 12.61
C ASP A 76 12.70 -5.76 13.63
N GLU A 77 13.40 -4.65 13.37
CA GLU A 77 13.34 -3.46 14.20
C GLU A 77 12.50 -2.37 13.52
N VAL A 78 11.48 -1.89 14.23
CA VAL A 78 10.66 -0.76 13.79
C VAL A 78 11.49 0.51 13.88
N ILE A 79 11.73 1.14 12.73
CA ILE A 79 12.47 2.40 12.64
C ILE A 79 11.53 3.60 12.69
N GLY A 80 10.33 3.45 12.15
CA GLY A 80 9.30 4.49 12.23
C GLY A 80 7.95 4.02 11.72
N SER A 81 6.90 4.67 12.20
CA SER A 81 5.51 4.48 11.77
C SER A 81 4.99 5.75 11.11
N SER A 82 4.26 5.63 10.01
CA SER A 82 3.62 6.77 9.34
C SER A 82 2.11 6.57 9.30
N GLY A 83 1.42 7.70 9.14
CA GLY A 83 -0.02 7.79 9.14
C GLY A 83 -0.70 7.28 7.87
N THR A 84 -2.02 7.21 8.01
CA THR A 84 -3.04 6.77 7.06
C THR A 84 -3.13 7.67 5.82
N GLY A 85 -3.08 7.10 4.62
CA GLY A 85 -3.48 7.75 3.37
C GLY A 85 -4.26 6.79 2.46
N PRO A 86 -5.10 7.20 1.50
CA PRO A 86 -5.28 8.54 0.96
C PRO A 86 -6.01 9.50 1.92
N PRO A 87 -5.90 10.84 1.71
CA PRO A 87 -6.60 11.84 2.53
C PRO A 87 -8.12 11.74 2.44
N GLU A 88 -8.63 11.19 1.34
CA GLU A 88 -10.03 10.86 1.12
C GLU A 88 -10.13 9.48 0.44
N PRO A 89 -11.18 8.68 0.70
CA PRO A 89 -11.34 7.39 0.06
C PRO A 89 -11.33 7.47 -1.47
N VAL A 90 -10.54 6.62 -2.13
CA VAL A 90 -10.35 6.64 -3.58
C VAL A 90 -10.95 5.38 -4.22
N PRO A 91 -11.88 5.51 -5.17
CA PRO A 91 -12.41 4.36 -5.90
C PRO A 91 -11.33 3.67 -6.75
N LEU A 92 -11.13 2.36 -6.55
CA LEU A 92 -10.22 1.55 -7.35
C LEU A 92 -10.93 1.08 -8.61
N LYS A 93 -10.81 1.87 -9.69
CA LYS A 93 -11.49 1.58 -10.97
C LYS A 93 -11.00 0.25 -11.57
N PRO A 94 -11.82 -0.42 -12.40
CA PRO A 94 -11.41 -1.61 -13.12
C PRO A 94 -10.13 -1.42 -13.93
N PHE A 95 -9.25 -2.43 -13.91
CA PHE A 95 -7.98 -2.44 -14.64
C PHE A 95 -7.13 -1.17 -14.44
N SER A 96 -7.16 -0.63 -13.22
CA SER A 96 -6.49 0.62 -12.90
C SER A 96 -5.67 0.49 -11.64
N TYR A 97 -4.86 1.51 -11.41
CA TYR A 97 -4.05 1.61 -10.21
C TYR A 97 -4.05 3.03 -9.68
N HIS A 98 -3.80 3.15 -8.39
CA HIS A 98 -3.68 4.41 -7.68
C HIS A 98 -2.32 4.51 -7.01
N ILE A 99 -1.65 5.62 -7.28
CA ILE A 99 -0.37 5.95 -6.66
C ILE A 99 -0.65 6.77 -5.41
N LEU A 100 -0.03 6.39 -4.30
CA LEU A 100 -0.05 7.13 -3.05
C LEU A 100 1.36 7.35 -2.56
N GLU A 101 1.60 8.50 -1.94
CA GLU A 101 2.88 8.83 -1.33
C GLU A 101 2.74 8.83 0.19
N GLY A 102 3.63 8.12 0.85
CA GLY A 102 3.78 8.06 2.29
C GLY A 102 5.13 8.61 2.71
N THR A 103 5.15 9.40 3.78
CA THR A 103 6.38 10.01 4.31
C THR A 103 6.55 9.70 5.78
N LEU A 104 7.74 9.25 6.17
CA LEU A 104 8.18 9.10 7.55
C LEU A 104 9.29 10.11 7.82
N VAL A 105 9.26 10.75 8.98
CA VAL A 105 10.36 11.60 9.44
C VAL A 105 10.90 11.03 10.74
N LEU A 106 12.12 10.51 10.68
CA LEU A 106 12.85 9.98 11.82
C LEU A 106 13.64 11.11 12.47
N THR A 107 13.57 11.17 13.80
CA THR A 107 14.32 12.13 14.61
C THR A 107 14.81 11.46 15.89
N GLY A 108 15.77 12.08 16.58
CA GLY A 108 16.23 11.60 17.90
C GLY A 108 16.70 10.15 17.89
N GLY A 109 16.13 9.32 18.76
CA GLY A 109 16.50 7.91 18.91
C GLY A 109 16.34 7.08 17.63
N ASN A 110 15.26 7.28 16.88
CA ASN A 110 14.99 6.54 15.65
C ASN A 110 15.98 6.90 14.53
N MET A 111 16.40 8.17 14.48
CA MET A 111 17.46 8.61 13.56
C MET A 111 18.81 7.98 13.96
N ALA A 112 19.16 7.99 15.24
CA ALA A 112 20.40 7.37 15.71
C ALA A 112 20.41 5.84 15.47
N GLN A 113 19.26 5.18 15.56
CA GLN A 113 19.10 3.77 15.23
C GLN A 113 19.28 3.52 13.73
N TYR A 114 18.63 4.32 12.87
CA TYR A 114 18.83 4.28 11.42
C TYR A 114 20.32 4.46 11.04
N GLU A 115 21.00 5.46 11.61
CA GLU A 115 22.42 5.72 11.33
C GLU A 115 23.31 4.54 11.71
N ARG A 116 23.03 3.87 12.83
CA ARG A 116 23.74 2.64 13.23
C ARG A 116 23.55 1.52 12.23
N PHE A 117 22.35 1.35 11.68
CA PHE A 117 22.08 0.32 10.67
C PHE A 117 22.76 0.59 9.34
N VAL A 118 22.70 1.84 8.86
CA VAL A 118 23.41 2.23 7.63
C VAL A 118 24.93 2.08 7.79
N ALA A 119 25.48 2.34 8.98
CA ALA A 119 26.90 2.13 9.25
C ALA A 119 27.34 0.65 9.22
N GLN A 120 26.40 -0.30 9.40
CA GLN A 120 26.68 -1.74 9.36
C GLN A 120 26.63 -2.33 7.95
N GLY A 121 26.14 -1.58 6.95
CA GLY A 121 26.07 -2.01 5.56
C GLY A 121 24.76 -1.62 4.90
N SER A 122 24.26 -2.50 4.01
CA SER A 122 22.97 -2.33 3.35
C SER A 122 21.87 -3.03 4.16
N PRO A 123 21.10 -2.31 5.00
CA PRO A 123 19.98 -2.90 5.73
C PRO A 123 18.95 -3.48 4.77
N GLU A 124 18.40 -4.65 5.13
CA GLU A 124 17.22 -5.21 4.49
C GLU A 124 16.00 -4.47 5.02
N TRP A 125 15.25 -3.82 4.12
CA TRP A 125 14.10 -3.02 4.49
C TRP A 125 12.81 -3.75 4.20
N HIS A 126 11.87 -3.57 5.12
CA HIS A 126 10.51 -4.04 4.98
C HIS A 126 9.55 -2.89 5.24
N VAL A 127 8.42 -2.90 4.52
CA VAL A 127 7.31 -2.00 4.78
C VAL A 127 6.10 -2.86 5.11
N GLY A 128 5.74 -2.86 6.38
CA GLY A 128 4.59 -3.58 6.91
C GLY A 128 3.41 -2.64 7.11
N GLY A 129 2.18 -3.14 7.01
CA GLY A 129 1.01 -2.31 7.19
C GLY A 129 -0.33 -2.99 6.96
N THR A 130 -1.38 -2.17 6.88
CA THR A 130 -2.74 -2.59 6.50
C THR A 130 -3.27 -1.73 5.37
N ILE A 131 -4.05 -2.34 4.48
CA ILE A 131 -4.83 -1.63 3.47
C ILE A 131 -6.29 -1.70 3.89
N ASP A 132 -6.92 -0.56 4.07
CA ASP A 132 -8.31 -0.45 4.43
C ASP A 132 -9.17 -0.23 3.17
N LEU A 133 -10.17 -1.09 2.99
CA LEU A 133 -11.01 -1.12 1.79
C LEU A 133 -12.48 -1.09 2.19
N TRP A 134 -13.25 -0.24 1.52
CA TRP A 134 -14.69 -0.42 1.42
C TRP A 134 -14.99 -1.36 0.26
N ALA A 135 -15.57 -2.51 0.60
CA ALA A 135 -15.99 -3.55 -0.33
C ALA A 135 -17.50 -3.76 -0.23
N ARG A 136 -18.06 -4.58 -1.13
CA ARG A 136 -19.50 -4.90 -1.16
C ARG A 136 -20.00 -5.44 0.18
N ASP A 137 -19.21 -6.32 0.79
CA ASP A 137 -19.61 -7.04 2.00
C ASP A 137 -19.19 -6.31 3.29
N GLY A 138 -18.63 -5.09 3.18
CA GLY A 138 -18.24 -4.26 4.32
C GLY A 138 -16.80 -3.75 4.24
N PHE A 139 -16.27 -3.37 5.40
CA PHE A 139 -14.90 -2.88 5.56
C PHE A 139 -13.93 -4.04 5.71
N LEU A 140 -12.83 -4.01 4.96
CA LEU A 140 -11.77 -5.02 4.99
C LEU A 140 -10.43 -4.34 5.28
N SER A 141 -9.59 -4.97 6.10
CA SER A 141 -8.26 -4.46 6.47
C SER A 141 -7.17 -5.52 6.31
N PRO A 142 -6.91 -6.05 5.10
CA PRO A 142 -5.79 -6.97 4.88
C PRO A 142 -4.45 -6.37 5.28
N GLN A 143 -3.59 -7.21 5.87
CA GLN A 143 -2.22 -6.88 6.21
C GLN A 143 -1.28 -7.14 5.03
N PHE A 144 -0.21 -6.36 4.94
CA PHE A 144 0.89 -6.58 4.00
C PHE A 144 2.24 -6.42 4.71
N ASP A 145 3.23 -7.09 4.14
CA ASP A 145 4.65 -6.91 4.46
C ASP A 145 5.41 -7.10 3.15
N ILE A 146 6.10 -6.04 2.72
CA ILE A 146 6.76 -5.98 1.42
C ILE A 146 8.23 -5.66 1.64
N PRO A 147 9.16 -6.53 1.24
CA PRO A 147 10.58 -6.19 1.22
C PRO A 147 10.83 -5.10 0.17
N VAL A 148 11.65 -4.12 0.52
CA VAL A 148 11.98 -2.98 -0.35
C VAL A 148 13.47 -2.78 -0.45
N THR A 149 13.90 -2.22 -1.58
CA THR A 149 15.29 -1.82 -1.79
C THR A 149 15.33 -0.30 -1.90
N MET A 150 16.29 0.33 -1.21
CA MET A 150 16.53 1.76 -1.38
C MET A 150 16.87 2.06 -2.84
N SER A 151 16.08 2.93 -3.44
CA SER A 151 16.38 3.52 -4.74
C SER A 151 17.37 4.68 -4.54
N MET A 152 18.45 4.70 -5.32
CA MET A 152 19.41 5.81 -5.34
C MET A 152 18.81 7.05 -6.01
#